data_AF-A0A431HKS1-F1
#
_entry.id   AF-A0A431HKS1-F1
#
_cell.length_a   1.000
_cell.length_b   1.000
_cell.length_c   1.000
_cell.angle_alpha   90.00
_cell.angle_beta   90.00
_cell.angle_gamma   90.00
#
_symmetry.space_group_name_H-M   'P 1'
#
loop_
_entity.id
_entity.type
_entity.pdbx_description
1 polymer ?
#
loop_
_entity_poly.entity_id
_entity_poly.type
_entity_poly.pdbx_seq_one_letter_code
_entity_poly.pdbx_strand_id
1 'polypeptide(L)'
;MILPHITDYLNTFAAAGSCKPSGGAFLGFPTWYKYLDGVEVVSGTATECVIKINHINDAWLILAAVIELLLRLGALVAIGIVIAGGVQYITSEGQPDKLSKALKMIINAAIGLALTVASAGIVSFVAGRFN
;
A
#
# COMPACT_ATOMS: atom_id res chain seq x y z
N MET A 1 -18.58 49.03 -11.70
CA MET A 1 -18.98 47.98 -10.73
C MET A 1 -18.72 46.57 -11.30
N ILE A 2 -17.52 46.31 -11.87
CA ILE A 2 -17.20 45.03 -12.56
C ILE A 2 -15.81 44.50 -12.11
N LEU A 3 -15.11 45.20 -11.22
CA LEU A 3 -13.74 44.84 -10.81
C LEU A 3 -13.58 43.66 -9.82
N PRO A 4 -14.50 43.32 -8.89
CA PRO A 4 -14.21 42.30 -7.88
C PRO A 4 -14.27 40.87 -8.42
N HIS A 5 -14.91 40.63 -9.57
CA HIS A 5 -15.01 39.28 -10.13
C HIS A 5 -13.77 38.83 -10.89
N ILE A 6 -12.94 39.75 -11.39
CA ILE A 6 -11.70 39.39 -12.14
C ILE A 6 -10.61 38.91 -11.18
N THR A 7 -10.56 39.45 -9.96
CA THR A 7 -9.61 39.01 -8.93
C THR A 7 -9.85 37.57 -8.49
N ASP A 8 -11.10 37.11 -8.48
CA ASP A 8 -11.41 35.70 -8.19
C ASP A 8 -10.83 34.78 -9.27
N TYR A 9 -10.97 35.11 -10.55
CA TYR A 9 -10.40 34.31 -11.63
C TYR A 9 -8.86 34.28 -11.63
N LEU A 10 -8.20 35.37 -11.23
CA LEU A 10 -6.72 35.43 -11.15
C LEU A 10 -6.17 34.66 -9.94
N ASN A 11 -6.91 34.61 -8.83
CA ASN A 11 -6.56 33.79 -7.66
C ASN A 11 -6.66 32.29 -7.97
N THR A 12 -7.50 31.88 -8.92
CA THR A 12 -7.67 30.49 -9.35
C THR A 12 -6.51 29.95 -10.20
N PHE A 13 -5.76 30.81 -10.91
CA PHE A 13 -4.54 30.39 -11.63
C PHE A 13 -3.29 30.38 -10.73
N ALA A 14 -3.34 31.04 -9.58
CA ALA A 14 -2.24 31.13 -8.62
C ALA A 14 -2.33 30.10 -7.48
N ALA A 15 -3.49 29.46 -7.28
CA ALA A 15 -3.71 28.44 -6.27
C ALA A 15 -3.83 27.04 -6.89
N ALA A 16 -2.79 26.57 -7.57
CA ALA A 16 -2.61 25.12 -7.73
C ALA A 16 -2.13 24.56 -6.37
N GLY A 17 -3.06 24.42 -5.43
CA GLY A 17 -2.79 23.82 -4.13
C GLY A 17 -2.37 22.36 -4.31
N SER A 18 -1.37 21.92 -3.54
CA SER A 18 -1.09 20.51 -3.36
C SER A 18 -2.17 19.91 -2.45
N CYS A 19 -2.99 19.02 -3.01
CA CYS A 19 -4.02 18.31 -2.26
C CYS A 19 -3.52 16.91 -1.91
N LYS A 20 -3.92 16.37 -0.75
CA LYS A 20 -3.67 14.96 -0.44
C LYS A 20 -4.92 14.16 -0.80
N PRO A 21 -4.88 13.27 -1.80
CA PRO A 21 -6.02 12.44 -2.14
C PRO A 21 -6.31 11.50 -0.96
N SER A 22 -7.32 11.81 -0.17
CA SER A 22 -7.74 10.95 0.94
C SER A 22 -8.51 9.76 0.35
N GLY A 23 -7.79 8.71 -0.02
CA GLY A 23 -8.41 7.43 -0.31
C GLY A 23 -9.11 6.93 0.95
N GLY A 24 -10.44 6.81 0.90
CA GLY A 24 -11.22 6.25 2.01
C GLY A 24 -10.68 4.85 2.36
N ALA A 25 -10.33 4.66 3.63
CA ALA A 25 -9.88 3.36 4.12
C ALA A 25 -11.07 2.40 4.16
N PHE A 26 -11.30 1.66 3.08
CA PHE A 26 -12.29 0.57 3.07
C PHE A 26 -11.78 -0.54 3.99
N LEU A 27 -12.44 -0.74 5.13
CA LEU A 27 -12.08 -1.73 6.17
C LEU A 27 -10.68 -1.54 6.80
N GLY A 28 -10.20 -0.30 6.91
CA GLY A 28 -8.90 -0.02 7.51
C GLY A 28 -7.71 -0.43 6.64
N PHE A 29 -7.93 -0.85 5.39
CA PHE A 29 -6.85 -1.10 4.45
C PHE A 29 -6.40 0.22 3.80
N PRO A 30 -5.09 0.52 3.83
CA PRO A 30 -4.56 1.68 3.14
C PRO A 30 -4.71 1.50 1.63
N THR A 31 -5.00 2.57 0.90
CA THR A 31 -4.98 2.55 -0.57
C THR A 31 -3.54 2.58 -1.09
N TRP A 32 -3.32 2.05 -2.29
CA TRP A 32 -2.00 2.04 -2.93
C TRP A 32 -1.44 3.45 -3.19
N TYR A 33 -2.30 4.47 -3.27
CA TYR A 33 -1.93 5.86 -3.53
C TYR A 33 -1.92 6.75 -2.27
N LYS A 34 -2.07 6.17 -1.08
CA LYS A 34 -2.17 6.89 0.21
C LYS A 34 -1.06 7.93 0.44
N TYR A 35 0.16 7.63 -0.03
CA TYR A 35 1.32 8.49 0.20
C TYR A 35 1.60 9.47 -0.92
N LEU A 36 0.86 9.42 -2.03
CA LEU A 36 1.06 10.34 -3.15
C LEU A 36 0.42 11.69 -2.86
N ASP A 37 0.99 12.72 -3.49
CA ASP A 37 0.45 14.06 -3.49
C ASP A 37 -0.33 14.30 -4.79
N GLY A 38 -1.41 15.04 -4.68
CA GLY A 38 -2.28 15.42 -5.78
C GLY A 38 -2.18 16.91 -6.08
N VAL A 39 -2.69 17.29 -7.25
CA VAL A 39 -2.87 18.68 -7.63
C VAL A 39 -4.37 18.95 -7.77
N GLU A 40 -4.78 20.09 -7.25
CA GLU A 40 -6.14 20.58 -7.40
C GLU A 40 -6.35 21.10 -8.82
N VAL A 41 -7.33 20.52 -9.52
CA VAL A 41 -7.85 21.03 -10.78
C VAL A 41 -9.25 21.58 -10.55
N VAL A 42 -9.45 22.83 -10.94
CA VAL A 42 -10.74 23.50 -10.83
C VAL A 42 -11.53 23.25 -12.11
N SER A 43 -12.57 22.42 -12.01
CA SER A 43 -13.56 22.20 -13.07
C SER A 43 -14.83 22.98 -12.71
N GLY A 44 -14.93 24.24 -13.18
CA GLY A 44 -16.07 25.10 -12.87
C GLY A 44 -16.04 25.62 -11.43
N THR A 45 -17.07 25.31 -10.62
CA THR A 45 -17.15 25.67 -9.19
C THR A 45 -16.66 24.57 -8.24
N ALA A 46 -16.20 23.43 -8.77
CA ALA A 46 -15.72 22.30 -7.98
C ALA A 46 -14.20 22.16 -8.07
N THR A 47 -13.57 21.91 -6.92
CA THR A 47 -12.15 21.56 -6.82
C THR A 47 -12.01 20.06 -6.78
N GLU A 48 -11.40 19.46 -7.80
CA GLU A 48 -11.11 18.02 -7.87
C GLU A 48 -9.61 17.77 -7.62
N CYS A 49 -9.30 16.77 -6.80
CA CYS A 49 -7.92 16.39 -6.50
C CYS A 49 -7.48 15.24 -7.41
N VAL A 50 -6.53 15.47 -8.31
CA VAL A 50 -5.99 14.46 -9.20
C VAL A 50 -4.57 14.07 -8.76
N ILE A 51 -4.29 12.76 -8.73
CA ILE A 51 -2.99 12.22 -8.34
C ILE A 51 -1.92 12.64 -9.36
N LYS A 52 -0.80 13.20 -8.89
CA LYS A 52 0.34 13.55 -9.73
C LYS A 52 1.53 12.65 -9.41
N ILE A 53 2.13 12.06 -10.44
CA ILE A 53 3.38 11.30 -10.34
C ILE A 53 4.44 12.10 -11.09
N ASN A 54 5.39 12.65 -10.36
CA ASN A 54 6.34 13.63 -10.88
C ASN A 54 7.79 13.17 -10.76
N HIS A 55 8.14 12.45 -9.70
CA HIS A 55 9.50 12.02 -9.42
C HIS A 55 9.60 10.51 -9.23
N ILE A 56 10.79 9.94 -9.47
CA ILE A 56 11.05 8.52 -9.18
C ILE A 56 10.89 8.19 -7.69
N ASN A 57 11.04 9.20 -6.81
CA ASN A 57 10.79 9.05 -5.38
C ASN A 57 9.31 8.79 -5.05
N ASP A 58 8.38 9.18 -5.93
CA ASP A 58 6.96 8.83 -5.79
C ASP A 58 6.74 7.33 -5.94
N ALA A 59 7.59 6.64 -6.72
CA ALA A 59 7.58 5.19 -6.82
C ALA A 59 7.91 4.54 -5.47
N TRP A 60 8.79 5.14 -4.67
CA TRP A 60 9.07 4.69 -3.31
C TRP A 60 7.87 4.85 -2.39
N LEU A 61 7.14 5.96 -2.51
CA LEU A 61 5.91 6.22 -1.74
C LEU A 61 4.79 5.23 -2.09
N ILE A 62 4.63 4.90 -3.38
CA ILE A 62 3.71 3.85 -3.84
C ILE A 62 4.14 2.50 -3.25
N LEU A 63 5.42 2.16 -3.35
CA LEU A 63 5.95 0.91 -2.82
C LEU A 63 5.72 0.79 -1.31
N ALA A 64 5.95 1.86 -0.55
CA ALA A 64 5.68 1.90 0.89
C ALA A 64 4.21 1.66 1.21
N ALA A 65 3.27 2.26 0.44
CA ALA A 65 1.84 2.01 0.60
C ALA A 65 1.47 0.54 0.28
N VAL A 66 2.03 -0.02 -0.78
CA VAL A 66 1.78 -1.41 -1.19
C VAL A 66 2.34 -2.39 -0.17
N ILE A 67 3.56 -2.16 0.34
CA ILE A 67 4.16 -2.99 1.39
C ILE A 67 3.32 -2.91 2.66
N GLU A 68 2.85 -1.73 3.07
CA GLU A 68 1.96 -1.60 4.22
C GLU A 68 0.66 -2.39 4.03
N LEU A 69 0.07 -2.34 2.84
CA LEU A 69 -1.12 -3.12 2.49
C LEU A 69 -0.84 -4.63 2.55
N LEU A 70 0.26 -5.09 1.95
CA LEU A 70 0.66 -6.50 1.94
C LEU A 70 1.05 -7.00 3.33
N LEU A 71 1.67 -6.19 4.17
CA LEU A 71 1.99 -6.54 5.55
C LEU A 71 0.72 -6.71 6.39
N ARG A 72 -0.27 -5.83 6.23
CA ARG A 72 -1.57 -5.96 6.90
C ARG A 72 -2.30 -7.23 6.46
N LEU A 73 -2.38 -7.48 5.15
CA LEU A 73 -3.00 -8.68 4.60
C LEU A 73 -2.23 -9.95 5.00
N GLY A 74 -0.91 -9.91 4.90
CA GLY A 74 0.00 -10.99 5.26
C GLY A 74 -0.08 -11.34 6.74
N ALA A 75 -0.20 -10.35 7.63
CA ALA A 75 -0.41 -10.57 9.05
C ALA A 75 -1.73 -11.30 9.32
N LEU A 76 -2.84 -10.88 8.67
CA LEU A 76 -4.13 -11.56 8.80
C LEU A 76 -4.08 -13.01 8.32
N VAL A 77 -3.44 -13.26 7.18
CA VAL A 77 -3.27 -14.62 6.62
C VAL A 77 -2.36 -15.46 7.52
N ALA A 78 -1.25 -14.91 8.02
CA ALA A 78 -0.32 -15.60 8.89
C ALA A 78 -1.01 -16.07 10.18
N ILE A 79 -1.85 -15.23 10.79
CA ILE A 79 -2.67 -15.62 11.95
C ILE A 79 -3.56 -16.82 11.60
N GLY A 80 -4.22 -16.81 10.44
CA GLY A 80 -5.05 -17.93 9.98
C GLY A 80 -4.27 -19.24 9.78
N ILE A 81 -3.08 -19.17 9.17
CA ILE A 81 -2.22 -20.34 8.94
C ILE A 81 -1.69 -20.90 10.26
N VAL A 82 -1.27 -20.04 11.20
CA VAL A 82 -0.78 -20.47 12.52
C VAL A 82 -1.89 -21.18 13.30
N ILE A 83 -3.11 -20.65 13.28
CA ILE A 83 -4.26 -21.30 13.93
C ILE A 83 -4.55 -22.66 13.27
N ALA A 84 -4.66 -22.72 11.95
CA ALA A 84 -4.95 -23.95 11.23
C ALA A 84 -3.84 -25.01 11.42
N GLY A 85 -2.57 -24.60 11.32
CA GLY A 85 -1.41 -25.46 11.53
C GLY A 85 -1.28 -25.93 12.97
N GLY A 86 -1.57 -25.05 13.94
CA GLY A 86 -1.55 -25.38 15.37
C GLY A 86 -2.64 -26.38 15.75
N VAL A 87 -3.88 -26.18 15.27
CA VAL A 87 -4.98 -27.14 15.47
C VAL A 87 -4.64 -28.49 14.84
N GLN A 88 -4.10 -28.49 13.62
CA GLN A 88 -3.69 -29.72 12.96
C GLN A 88 -2.54 -30.42 13.68
N TYR A 89 -1.57 -29.67 14.23
CA TYR A 89 -0.47 -30.22 15.01
C TYR A 89 -0.95 -30.91 16.29
N ILE A 90 -1.83 -30.25 17.06
CA ILE A 90 -2.38 -30.80 18.31
C ILE A 90 -3.26 -32.03 18.03
N THR A 91 -4.07 -31.99 16.95
CA THR A 91 -5.01 -33.08 16.60
C THR A 91 -4.34 -34.23 15.85
N SER A 92 -3.03 -34.19 15.60
CA SER A 92 -2.36 -35.22 14.80
C SER A 92 -2.20 -36.58 15.51
N GLU A 93 -2.50 -36.69 16.81
CA GLU A 93 -2.49 -37.94 17.61
C GLU A 93 -1.23 -38.84 17.40
N GLY A 94 -0.10 -38.25 16.99
CA GLY A 94 1.13 -38.99 16.69
C GLY A 94 1.20 -39.61 15.28
N GLN A 95 0.24 -39.38 14.38
CA GLN A 95 0.33 -39.80 12.98
C GLN A 95 1.40 -39.00 12.24
N PRO A 96 2.48 -39.65 11.74
CA PRO A 96 3.62 -38.96 11.15
C PRO A 96 3.25 -38.16 9.89
N ASP A 97 2.21 -38.57 9.17
CA ASP A 97 1.74 -37.91 7.95
C ASP A 97 1.18 -36.51 8.23
N LYS A 98 0.28 -36.41 9.22
CA LYS A 98 -0.38 -35.17 9.63
C LYS A 98 0.61 -34.17 10.27
N LEU A 99 1.55 -34.69 11.04
CA LEU A 99 2.69 -33.97 11.60
C LEU A 99 3.59 -33.37 10.52
N SER A 100 4.05 -34.18 9.55
CA SER A 100 4.92 -33.68 8.47
C SER A 100 4.21 -32.64 7.62
N LYS A 101 2.89 -32.80 7.40
CA LYS A 101 2.09 -31.85 6.64
C LYS A 101 1.94 -30.50 7.35
N ALA A 102 1.73 -30.50 8.66
CA ALA A 102 1.68 -29.28 9.47
C ALA A 102 3.03 -28.54 9.44
N LEU A 103 4.14 -29.27 9.60
CA LEU A 103 5.48 -28.68 9.53
C LEU A 103 5.81 -28.12 8.15
N LYS A 104 5.47 -28.83 7.07
CA LYS A 104 5.64 -28.33 5.69
C LYS A 104 4.84 -27.05 5.46
N MET A 105 3.62 -26.96 5.98
CA MET A 105 2.80 -25.75 5.87
C MET A 105 3.48 -24.55 6.55
N ILE A 106 4.03 -24.73 7.76
CA ILE A 106 4.75 -23.68 8.50
C ILE A 106 6.04 -23.27 7.77
N ILE A 107 6.83 -24.23 7.29
CA ILE A 107 8.08 -23.97 6.56
C ILE A 107 7.80 -23.21 5.26
N ASN A 108 6.78 -23.61 4.51
CA ASN A 108 6.41 -22.94 3.26
C ASN A 108 5.92 -21.51 3.52
N ALA A 109 5.18 -21.27 4.61
CA ALA A 109 4.79 -19.93 5.01
C ALA A 109 6.01 -19.05 5.37
N ALA A 110 6.99 -19.62 6.08
CA ALA A 110 8.24 -18.93 6.41
C ALA A 110 9.07 -18.58 5.17
N ILE A 111 9.16 -19.49 4.19
CA ILE A 111 9.84 -19.23 2.90
C ILE A 111 9.16 -18.10 2.13
N GLY A 112 7.82 -18.08 2.07
CA GLY A 112 7.07 -17.01 1.42
C GLY A 112 7.34 -15.63 2.05
N LEU A 113 7.39 -15.56 3.38
CA LEU A 113 7.74 -14.34 4.10
C LEU A 113 9.18 -13.91 3.80
N ALA A 114 10.12 -14.84 3.83
CA ALA A 114 11.53 -14.56 3.52
C ALA A 114 11.72 -14.03 2.09
N LEU A 115 11.04 -14.64 1.10
CA LEU A 115 11.06 -14.17 -0.29
C LEU A 115 10.47 -12.77 -0.45
N THR A 116 9.41 -12.45 0.30
CA THR A 116 8.79 -11.11 0.28
C THR A 116 9.78 -10.05 0.76
N VAL A 117 10.49 -10.32 1.86
CA VAL A 117 11.53 -9.42 2.39
C VAL A 117 12.70 -9.30 1.42
N ALA A 118 13.15 -10.41 0.83
CA ALA A 118 14.24 -10.41 -0.15
C ALA A 118 13.87 -9.60 -1.41
N SER A 119 12.64 -9.71 -1.89
CA SER A 119 12.15 -8.96 -3.06
C SER A 119 12.21 -7.45 -2.85
N ALA A 120 11.83 -6.95 -1.68
CA ALA A 120 11.90 -5.52 -1.36
C ALA A 120 13.35 -4.99 -1.44
N GLY A 121 14.33 -5.80 -1.04
CA GLY A 121 15.75 -5.46 -1.17
C GLY A 121 16.19 -5.33 -2.64
N ILE A 122 15.76 -6.23 -3.51
CA ILE A 122 16.05 -6.18 -4.95
C ILE A 122 15.41 -4.93 -5.59
N VAL A 123 14.14 -4.66 -5.29
CA VAL A 123 13.43 -3.48 -5.81
C VAL A 123 14.14 -2.20 -5.37
N SER A 124 14.56 -2.12 -4.11
CA SER A 124 15.31 -0.97 -3.58
C SER A 124 16.65 -0.78 -4.29
N PHE A 125 17.36 -1.87 -4.57
CA PHE A 125 18.63 -1.84 -5.31
C PHE A 125 18.45 -1.33 -6.75
N VAL A 126 17.40 -1.80 -7.44
CA VAL A 126 17.10 -1.36 -8.82
C VAL A 126 16.63 0.11 -8.82
N ALA A 127 15.76 0.49 -7.89
CA ALA A 127 15.26 1.86 -7.77
C ALA A 127 16.38 2.86 -7.47
N GLY A 128 17.32 2.50 -6.59
CA GLY A 128 18.48 3.33 -6.24
C GLY A 128 19.51 3.49 -7.37
N ARG A 129 19.41 2.73 -8.47
CA ARG A 129 20.27 2.89 -9.66
C ARG A 129 19.73 3.90 -10.68
N PHE A 130 18.45 4.26 -10.60
CA PHE A 130 17.79 5.17 -11.55
C PHE A 130 17.53 6.57 -10.96
N ASN A 131 18.06 6.85 -9.77
CA ASN A 131 18.14 8.18 -9.15
C ASN A 131 19.59 8.66 -9.13
#